data_AF-A0A2N5I7U4-F1
#
_entry.id   AF-A0A2N5I7U4-F1
#
_cell.length_a   1.000
_cell.length_b   1.000
_cell.length_c   1.000
_cell.angle_alpha   90.00
_cell.angle_beta   90.00
_cell.angle_gamma   90.00
#
_symmetry.space_group_name_H-M   'P 1'
#
loop_
_entity.id
_entity.type
_entity.pdbx_description
1 polymer ?
#
loop_
_entity_poly.entity_id
_entity_poly.type
_entity_poly.pdbx_seq_one_letter_code
_entity_poly.pdbx_strand_id
1 'polypeptide(L)'
;MVKEDVYKHLTKGQQALFMFSAYYNHASKSMAEFYWWTAYFLAQPKTWSEIKIGLRHFRANAMLQLLEELEGTLKAWNHPRSFQGFDVTYKDLDNDPELLSSISPLNTRLHEISSAILKGIGEHIRKSPHEFIKFED
;
A
#
# COMPACT_ATOMS: atom_id res chain seq x y z
N MET A 1 -20.21 2.71 6.19
CA MET A 1 -19.84 4.08 5.75
C MET A 1 -19.90 4.09 4.24
N VAL A 2 -20.45 5.14 3.60
CA VAL A 2 -20.74 5.20 2.15
C VAL A 2 -19.60 4.68 1.26
N LYS A 3 -18.34 4.91 1.63
CA LYS A 3 -17.16 4.40 0.90
C LYS A 3 -17.01 2.87 0.90
N GLU A 4 -17.33 2.18 2.00
CA GLU A 4 -17.25 0.70 2.06
C GLU A 4 -18.35 0.04 1.24
N ASP A 5 -19.54 0.64 1.21
CA ASP A 5 -20.66 0.09 0.46
C ASP A 5 -20.42 0.27 -1.04
N VAL A 6 -19.88 1.41 -1.49
CA VAL A 6 -19.42 1.58 -2.88
C VAL A 6 -18.33 0.57 -3.23
N TYR A 7 -17.34 0.38 -2.34
CA TYR A 7 -16.24 -0.58 -2.56
C TYR A 7 -16.72 -2.01 -2.80
N LYS A 8 -17.76 -2.46 -2.09
CA LYS A 8 -18.32 -3.81 -2.27
C LYS A 8 -18.98 -4.03 -3.64
N HIS A 9 -19.44 -2.98 -4.30
CA HIS A 9 -20.08 -3.07 -5.62
C HIS A 9 -19.09 -2.98 -6.80
N LEU A 10 -17.82 -2.69 -6.50
CA LEU A 10 -16.73 -2.72 -7.48
C LEU A 10 -16.41 -4.15 -7.90
N THR A 11 -15.97 -4.32 -9.14
CA THR A 11 -15.39 -5.58 -9.63
C THR A 11 -14.08 -5.89 -8.88
N LYS A 12 -13.56 -7.12 -9.01
CA LYS A 12 -12.26 -7.48 -8.42
C LYS A 12 -11.10 -6.63 -8.95
N GLY A 13 -11.05 -6.34 -10.25
CA GLY A 13 -10.07 -5.44 -10.84
C GLY A 13 -10.16 -4.02 -10.27
N GLN A 14 -11.37 -3.46 -10.16
CA GLN A 14 -11.60 -2.14 -9.57
C GLN A 14 -11.21 -2.09 -8.09
N GLN A 15 -11.54 -3.11 -7.30
CA GLN A 15 -11.13 -3.25 -5.90
C GLN A 15 -9.61 -3.26 -5.77
N ALA A 16 -8.93 -4.08 -6.58
CA ALA A 16 -7.48 -4.19 -6.59
C ALA A 16 -6.81 -2.85 -6.97
N LEU A 17 -7.28 -2.21 -8.04
CA LEU A 17 -6.75 -0.92 -8.50
C LEU A 17 -6.96 0.17 -7.47
N PHE A 18 -8.15 0.23 -6.85
CA PHE A 18 -8.47 1.21 -5.81
C PHE A 18 -7.53 1.07 -4.62
N MET A 19 -7.34 -0.14 -4.09
CA MET A 19 -6.50 -0.36 -2.91
C MET A 19 -5.02 -0.13 -3.20
N PHE A 20 -4.54 -0.55 -4.38
CA PHE A 20 -3.19 -0.23 -4.83
C PHE A 20 -2.99 1.29 -4.90
N SER A 21 -3.90 2.01 -5.55
CA SER A 21 -3.81 3.47 -5.73
C SER A 21 -3.90 4.22 -4.41
N ALA A 22 -4.78 3.77 -3.50
CA ALA A 22 -4.94 4.35 -2.17
C ALA A 22 -3.66 4.23 -1.33
N TYR A 23 -2.91 3.14 -1.47
CA TYR A 23 -1.61 3.02 -0.81
C TYR A 23 -0.52 3.79 -1.55
N TYR A 24 -0.30 3.45 -2.83
CA TYR A 24 0.85 3.89 -3.60
C TYR A 24 0.93 5.41 -3.76
N ASN A 25 -0.18 6.07 -4.11
CA ASN A 25 -0.19 7.52 -4.36
C ASN A 25 0.15 8.35 -3.12
N HIS A 26 -0.05 7.77 -1.94
CA HIS A 26 0.29 8.38 -0.67
C HIS A 26 1.72 8.03 -0.26
N ALA A 27 2.04 6.74 -0.19
CA ALA A 27 3.30 6.24 0.31
C ALA A 27 4.51 6.59 -0.59
N SER A 28 4.33 6.81 -1.89
CA SER A 28 5.44 7.04 -2.83
C SER A 28 6.00 8.47 -2.86
N LYS A 29 5.49 9.39 -2.02
CA LYS A 29 5.80 10.83 -2.15
C LYS A 29 7.12 11.23 -1.49
N SER A 30 7.45 10.63 -0.36
CA SER A 30 8.67 10.92 0.41
C SER A 30 8.92 9.80 1.42
N MET A 31 10.11 9.77 2.02
CA MET A 31 10.44 8.84 3.11
C MET A 31 9.44 8.92 4.27
N ALA A 32 9.08 10.14 4.68
CA ALA A 32 8.16 10.38 5.79
C ALA A 32 6.73 9.93 5.43
N GLU A 33 6.29 10.15 4.19
CA GLU A 33 5.00 9.67 3.69
C GLU A 33 4.97 8.14 3.59
N PHE A 34 6.06 7.53 3.11
CA PHE A 34 6.19 6.08 3.03
C PHE A 34 6.04 5.41 4.40
N TYR A 35 6.77 5.92 5.40
CA TYR A 35 6.68 5.46 6.79
C TYR A 35 5.28 5.67 7.37
N TRP A 36 4.79 6.91 7.33
CA TRP A 36 3.56 7.28 8.01
C TRP A 36 2.33 6.58 7.41
N TRP A 37 2.21 6.54 6.08
CA TRP A 37 1.07 5.87 5.43
C TRP A 37 1.11 4.37 5.62
N THR A 38 2.30 3.76 5.63
CA THR A 38 2.37 2.33 5.89
C THR A 38 1.93 2.01 7.31
N ALA A 39 2.40 2.76 8.31
CA ALA A 39 1.90 2.63 9.67
C ALA A 39 0.38 2.84 9.73
N TYR A 40 -0.14 3.90 9.12
CA TYR A 40 -1.56 4.21 9.08
C TYR A 40 -2.43 3.07 8.52
N PHE A 41 -2.01 2.47 7.40
CA PHE A 41 -2.72 1.34 6.81
C PHE A 41 -2.54 0.06 7.62
N LEU A 42 -1.36 -0.20 8.18
CA LEU A 42 -1.08 -1.35 9.04
C LEU A 42 -1.95 -1.33 10.32
N ALA A 43 -2.26 -0.14 10.85
CA ALA A 43 -3.18 0.05 11.98
C ALA A 43 -4.63 -0.39 11.67
N GLN A 44 -4.94 -0.65 10.39
CA GLN A 44 -6.26 -1.02 9.89
C GLN A 44 -6.18 -2.39 9.18
N PRO A 45 -6.21 -3.52 9.93
CA PRO A 45 -5.87 -4.85 9.39
C PRO A 45 -6.68 -5.27 8.16
N LYS A 46 -7.97 -4.91 8.12
CA LYS A 46 -8.85 -5.18 6.96
C LYS A 46 -8.34 -4.46 5.71
N THR A 47 -8.08 -3.15 5.82
CA THR A 47 -7.56 -2.33 4.71
C THR A 47 -6.18 -2.82 4.27
N TRP A 48 -5.29 -3.13 5.22
CA TRP A 48 -3.96 -3.68 4.92
C TRP A 48 -4.03 -5.01 4.16
N SER A 49 -4.94 -5.90 4.58
CA SER A 49 -5.19 -7.16 3.87
C SER A 49 -5.66 -6.93 2.44
N GLU A 50 -6.59 -5.99 2.21
CA GLU A 50 -7.10 -5.66 0.88
C GLU A 50 -6.04 -5.05 -0.05
N ILE A 51 -5.09 -4.26 0.49
CA ILE A 51 -3.92 -3.79 -0.27
C ILE A 51 -3.11 -4.99 -0.78
N LYS A 52 -2.78 -5.94 0.10
CA LYS A 52 -2.03 -7.15 -0.26
C LYS A 52 -2.79 -8.05 -1.23
N ILE A 53 -4.12 -8.13 -1.12
CA ILE A 53 -4.98 -8.83 -2.09
C ILE A 53 -4.89 -8.17 -3.47
N GLY A 54 -4.95 -6.84 -3.53
CA GLY A 54 -4.78 -6.10 -4.78
C GLY A 54 -3.43 -6.34 -5.45
N LEU A 55 -2.35 -6.36 -4.67
CA LEU A 55 -1.01 -6.68 -5.20
C LEU A 55 -0.93 -8.11 -5.77
N ARG A 56 -1.54 -9.10 -5.09
CA ARG A 56 -1.63 -10.48 -5.60
C ARG A 56 -2.44 -10.57 -6.89
N HIS A 57 -3.54 -9.81 -6.99
CA HIS A 57 -4.35 -9.76 -8.21
C HIS A 57 -3.51 -9.31 -9.42
N PHE A 58 -2.69 -8.26 -9.26
CA PHE A 58 -1.78 -7.79 -10.31
C PHE A 58 -0.48 -8.62 -10.46
N ARG A 59 -0.29 -9.66 -9.66
CA ARG A 59 0.98 -10.42 -9.57
C ARG A 59 2.20 -9.52 -9.30
N ALA A 60 1.99 -8.44 -8.55
CA ALA A 60 3.01 -7.46 -8.19
C ALA A 60 3.89 -7.98 -7.03
N ASN A 61 4.53 -9.13 -7.22
CA ASN A 61 5.23 -9.87 -6.17
C ASN A 61 6.35 -9.06 -5.50
N ALA A 62 7.09 -8.25 -6.27
CA ALA A 62 8.15 -7.40 -5.72
C ALA A 62 7.61 -6.36 -4.71
N MET A 63 6.45 -5.77 -5.01
CA MET A 63 5.77 -4.84 -4.10
C MET A 63 5.24 -5.57 -2.87
N LEU A 64 4.65 -6.76 -3.07
CA LEU A 64 4.10 -7.55 -1.97
C LEU A 64 5.20 -7.92 -0.97
N GLN A 65 6.35 -8.41 -1.46
CA GLN A 65 7.51 -8.72 -0.61
C GLN A 65 8.03 -7.49 0.13
N LEU A 66 8.11 -6.33 -0.55
CA LEU A 66 8.50 -5.07 0.08
C LEU A 66 7.56 -4.71 1.24
N LEU A 67 6.24 -4.82 1.04
CA LEU A 67 5.26 -4.49 2.08
C LEU A 67 5.28 -5.48 3.25
N GLU A 68 5.54 -6.76 2.99
CA GLU A 68 5.68 -7.78 4.03
C GLU A 68 6.94 -7.56 4.87
N GLU A 69 8.05 -7.17 4.25
CA GLU A 69 9.28 -6.80 4.94
C GLU A 69 9.07 -5.54 5.79
N LEU A 70 8.43 -4.51 5.22
CA LEU A 70 8.11 -3.27 5.95
C LEU A 70 7.14 -3.50 7.12
N GLU A 71 6.13 -4.37 6.93
CA GLU A 71 5.25 -4.80 8.02
C GLU A 71 6.06 -5.46 9.15
N GLY A 72 7.03 -6.31 8.81
CA GLY A 72 7.95 -6.92 9.78
C GLY A 72 8.78 -5.88 10.55
N THR A 73 9.38 -4.93 9.84
CA THR A 73 10.17 -3.84 10.43
C THR A 73 9.32 -3.00 11.39
N LEU A 74 8.14 -2.54 10.96
CA LEU A 74 7.29 -1.70 11.82
C LEU A 74 6.79 -2.44 13.07
N LYS A 75 6.46 -3.73 12.93
CA LYS A 75 6.08 -4.58 14.07
C LYS A 75 7.21 -4.74 15.09
N ALA A 76 8.46 -4.87 14.64
CA ALA A 76 9.61 -4.95 15.54
C ALA A 76 9.82 -3.63 16.32
N TRP A 77 9.40 -2.49 15.77
CA TRP A 77 9.40 -1.18 16.44
C TRP A 77 8.10 -0.87 17.21
N ASN A 78 7.25 -1.87 17.48
CA ASN A 78 5.95 -1.71 18.15
C ASN A 78 4.97 -0.75 17.45
N HIS A 79 5.16 -0.49 16.15
CA HIS A 79 4.33 0.40 15.36
C HIS A 79 3.41 -0.35 14.37
N PRO A 80 2.17 0.11 14.19
CA PRO A 80 1.24 0.60 15.19
C PRO A 80 0.39 -0.54 15.76
N ARG A 81 0.08 -0.46 17.05
CA ARG A 81 -0.68 -1.51 17.78
C ARG A 81 -2.17 -1.54 17.42
N SER A 82 -2.76 -0.39 17.10
CA SER A 82 -4.15 -0.28 16.62
C SER A 82 -4.43 1.12 16.05
N PHE A 83 -5.53 1.29 15.33
CA PHE A 83 -6.02 2.61 14.92
C PHE A 83 -6.46 3.48 16.11
N GLN A 84 -6.90 2.85 17.20
CA GLN A 84 -7.30 3.56 18.41
C GLN A 84 -6.05 3.92 19.22
N GLY A 85 -5.74 5.21 19.29
CA GLY A 85 -4.46 5.69 19.86
C GLY A 85 -3.30 5.64 18.88
N PHE A 86 -3.57 5.80 17.57
CA PHE A 86 -2.53 5.98 16.56
C PHE A 86 -1.70 7.24 16.87
N ASP A 87 -0.45 7.02 17.29
CA ASP A 87 0.49 8.03 17.79
C ASP A 87 1.68 8.27 16.84
N VAL A 88 1.73 7.56 15.71
CA VAL A 88 2.79 7.68 14.70
C VAL A 88 2.75 9.05 14.04
N THR A 89 3.91 9.70 13.98
CA THR A 89 4.07 11.03 13.38
C THR A 89 5.11 11.04 12.27
N TYR A 90 5.01 12.01 11.36
CA TYR A 90 6.02 12.23 10.32
C TYR A 90 7.42 12.53 10.89
N LYS A 91 7.51 12.96 12.14
CA LYS A 91 8.78 13.33 12.81
C LYS A 91 9.46 12.15 13.49
N ASP A 92 8.85 10.97 13.52
CA ASP A 92 9.43 9.82 14.23
C ASP A 92 10.77 9.44 13.58
N LEU A 93 10.87 9.55 12.25
CA LEU A 93 12.11 9.34 11.51
C LEU A 93 13.20 10.39 11.79
N ASP A 94 12.83 11.63 12.13
CA ASP A 94 13.80 12.68 12.46
C ASP A 94 14.41 12.47 13.85
N ASN A 95 13.66 11.81 14.75
CA ASN A 95 14.04 11.61 16.15
C ASN A 95 14.61 10.20 16.43
N ASP A 96 14.49 9.27 15.49
CA ASP A 96 14.97 7.89 15.61
C ASP A 96 15.82 7.50 14.38
N PRO A 97 17.16 7.70 14.45
CA PRO A 97 18.08 7.34 13.38
C PRO A 97 18.13 5.84 13.07
N GLU A 98 17.85 4.97 14.05
CA GLU A 98 17.84 3.51 13.84
C GLU A 98 16.61 3.10 13.03
N LEU A 99 15.43 3.65 13.38
CA LEU A 99 14.22 3.50 12.59
C LEU A 99 14.43 4.02 11.17
N LEU A 100 14.97 5.23 11.01
CA LEU A 100 15.27 5.78 9.68
C LEU A 100 16.21 4.86 8.88
N SER A 101 17.26 4.34 9.50
CA SER A 101 18.20 3.41 8.86
C SER A 101 17.51 2.10 8.42
N SER A 102 16.55 1.59 9.19
CA SER A 102 15.80 0.39 8.85
C SER A 102 14.79 0.59 7.70
N ILE A 103 14.17 1.78 7.61
CA ILE A 103 13.13 2.10 6.61
C ILE A 103 13.75 2.58 5.30
N SER A 104 14.91 3.23 5.35
CA SER A 104 15.52 3.86 4.16
C SER A 104 15.76 2.90 2.99
N PRO A 105 16.32 1.69 3.18
CA PRO A 105 16.50 0.72 2.09
C PRO A 105 15.17 0.29 1.45
N LEU A 106 14.11 0.17 2.27
CA LEU A 106 12.77 -0.21 1.79
C LEU A 106 12.15 0.90 0.94
N ASN A 107 12.33 2.17 1.32
CA ASN A 107 11.87 3.30 0.50
C ASN A 107 12.65 3.38 -0.82
N THR A 108 13.98 3.20 -0.80
CA THR A 108 14.78 3.12 -2.03
C THR A 108 14.26 2.01 -2.95
N ARG A 109 14.05 0.82 -2.40
CA ARG A 109 13.50 -0.32 -3.13
C ARG A 109 12.13 -0.02 -3.70
N LEU A 110 11.24 0.67 -2.98
CA LEU A 110 9.94 1.13 -3.50
C LEU A 110 10.12 1.90 -4.81
N HIS A 111 10.99 2.91 -4.83
CA HIS A 111 11.20 3.74 -6.01
C HIS A 111 11.82 2.96 -7.17
N GLU A 112 12.74 2.03 -6.89
CA GLU A 112 13.36 1.17 -7.91
C GLU A 112 12.33 0.26 -8.61
N ILE A 113 11.39 -0.32 -7.85
CA ILE A 113 10.41 -1.27 -8.40
C ILE A 113 9.16 -0.59 -8.99
N SER A 114 8.89 0.66 -8.58
CA SER A 114 7.67 1.42 -8.91
C SER A 114 7.34 1.43 -10.41
N SER A 115 8.32 1.78 -11.26
CA SER A 115 8.10 1.90 -12.70
C SER A 115 7.65 0.57 -13.34
N ALA A 116 8.29 -0.53 -12.96
CA ALA A 116 7.96 -1.87 -13.46
C ALA A 116 6.57 -2.31 -13.00
N ILE A 117 6.21 -2.06 -11.74
CA ILE A 117 4.88 -2.39 -11.20
C ILE A 117 3.79 -1.59 -11.90
N LEU A 118 3.95 -0.26 -12.02
CA LEU A 118 2.97 0.60 -12.69
C LEU A 118 2.77 0.17 -14.15
N LYS A 119 3.85 -0.16 -14.85
CA LYS A 119 3.78 -0.71 -16.21
C LYS A 119 3.00 -2.02 -16.24
N GLY A 120 3.32 -2.96 -15.35
CA GLY A 120 2.65 -4.27 -15.26
C GLY A 120 1.16 -4.17 -14.96
N ILE A 121 0.77 -3.29 -14.03
CA ILE A 121 -0.64 -3.00 -13.72
C ILE A 121 -1.34 -2.42 -14.96
N GLY A 122 -0.72 -1.43 -15.63
CA GLY A 122 -1.28 -0.84 -16.85
C GLY A 122 -1.45 -1.86 -17.99
N GLU A 123 -0.50 -2.78 -18.16
CA GLU A 123 -0.61 -3.87 -19.12
C GLU A 123 -1.73 -4.84 -18.77
N HIS A 124 -1.89 -5.18 -17.50
CA HIS A 124 -2.97 -6.04 -17.03
C HIS A 124 -4.35 -5.42 -17.30
N ILE A 125 -4.52 -4.13 -16.99
CA ILE A 125 -5.76 -3.38 -17.27
C ILE A 125 -6.10 -3.41 -18.77
N ARG A 126 -5.10 -3.19 -19.65
CA ARG A 126 -5.31 -3.21 -21.11
C ARG A 126 -5.63 -4.60 -21.65
N LYS A 127 -5.14 -5.67 -21.02
CA LYS A 127 -5.40 -7.07 -21.42
C LYS A 127 -6.75 -7.58 -20.91
N SER A 128 -7.24 -7.07 -19.79
CA SER A 128 -8.50 -7.49 -19.15
C SER A 128 -9.45 -6.30 -18.88
N PRO A 129 -9.85 -5.49 -19.88
CA PRO A 129 -10.63 -4.27 -19.64
C PRO A 129 -11.99 -4.53 -18.97
N HIS A 130 -12.60 -5.69 -19.21
CA HIS A 130 -13.86 -6.14 -18.59
C HIS A 130 -13.78 -6.25 -17.06
N GLU A 131 -12.57 -6.37 -16.49
CA GLU A 131 -12.38 -6.37 -15.04
C GLU A 131 -12.38 -4.96 -14.44
N PHE A 132 -12.25 -3.91 -15.26
CA PHE A 132 -12.08 -2.53 -14.80
C PHE A 132 -13.20 -1.59 -15.27
N ILE A 133 -13.84 -1.91 -16.39
CA ILE A 133 -14.91 -1.14 -17.00
C ILE A 133 -16.18 -1.97 -16.90
N LYS A 134 -17.22 -1.42 -16.28
CA LYS A 134 -18.59 -1.90 -16.51
C LYS A 134 -19.10 -1.13 -17.71
N PHE A 135 -19.40 -1.83 -18.80
CA PHE A 135 -20.19 -1.23 -19.86
C PHE A 135 -21.61 -1.06 -19.29
N GLU A 136 -22.07 0.18 -19.20
CA GLU A 136 -23.50 0.46 -19.01
C GLU A 136 -24.17 0.24 -20.37
N ASP A 137 -25.23 -0.55 -20.40
CA ASP A 137 -26.09 -0.73 -21.57
C ASP A 137 -26.89 0.55 -21.86
#